data_AF-A0A946WVG8-F1
#
_entry.id   AF-A0A946WVG8-F1
#
_cell.length_a   1.000
_cell.length_b   1.000
_cell.length_c   1.000
_cell.angle_alpha   90.00
_cell.angle_beta   90.00
_cell.angle_gamma   90.00
#
_symmetry.space_group_name_H-M   'P 1'
#
loop_
_entity.id
_entity.type
_entity.pdbx_description
1 polymer ?
#
loop_
_entity_poly.entity_id
_entity_poly.type
_entity_poly.pdbx_seq_one_letter_code
_entity_poly.pdbx_strand_id
1 'polypeptide(L)'
;MKNILLTGLMILLCGSGYSQCVADYDFGDDVIGIAPDPYQGETFDPAILGEPYVDVLHMLIPEFVLEVDPTLPFSPTTTLDSVQLISMVMVDLDDPLSLYSPEDLGLIVTCYNNGDSGYPCTFLGNNQYCATVTGTPTTSGHFRADITIKGYVLVFGFPFGQEQLFGSLMINIGVEGCMNETAINYNPEAVIDDGSCMGCFGDIDGDFSVAIPDLLPLLTAYGCIEDCIIDLNGDGLTTVIDMLALLTVFGNIC
;
A
#
# COMPACT_ATOMS: atom_id res chain seq x y z
N MET A 1 -37.71 50.21 16.34
CA MET A 1 -38.02 49.00 15.54
C MET A 1 -36.73 48.60 14.83
N LYS A 2 -36.34 47.33 14.97
CA LYS A 2 -35.00 46.77 14.70
C LYS A 2 -34.57 46.94 13.22
N ASN A 3 -33.38 47.50 13.01
CA ASN A 3 -32.65 47.37 11.74
C ASN A 3 -31.94 46.01 11.74
N ILE A 4 -32.34 45.13 10.82
CA ILE A 4 -31.76 43.80 10.63
C ILE A 4 -30.49 43.98 9.77
N LEU A 5 -29.32 43.78 10.37
CA LEU A 5 -28.06 43.62 9.64
C LEU A 5 -28.06 42.23 8.99
N LEU A 6 -28.02 42.20 7.65
CA LEU A 6 -27.80 40.99 6.88
C LEU A 6 -26.28 40.77 6.77
N THR A 7 -25.70 39.96 7.66
CA THR A 7 -24.32 39.49 7.51
C THR A 7 -24.31 38.33 6.52
N GLY A 8 -23.76 38.57 5.33
CA GLY A 8 -23.49 37.52 4.35
C GLY A 8 -22.40 36.58 4.88
N LEU A 9 -22.77 35.33 5.11
CA LEU A 9 -21.84 34.25 5.40
C LEU A 9 -21.23 33.80 4.08
N MET A 10 -20.03 34.30 3.77
CA MET A 10 -19.23 33.83 2.65
C MET A 10 -18.64 32.47 3.07
N ILE A 11 -19.30 31.39 2.65
CA ILE A 11 -18.79 30.03 2.81
C ILE A 11 -17.58 29.94 1.86
N LEU A 12 -16.38 30.06 2.43
CA LEU A 12 -15.14 29.71 1.76
C LEU A 12 -15.15 28.19 1.61
N LEU A 13 -15.55 27.69 0.44
CA LEU A 13 -15.25 26.32 0.03
C LEU A 13 -13.74 26.23 -0.14
N CYS A 14 -13.03 25.85 0.92
CA CYS A 14 -11.64 25.47 0.84
C CYS A 14 -11.63 24.10 0.13
N GLY A 15 -11.47 24.11 -1.19
CA GLY A 15 -11.14 22.90 -1.92
C GLY A 15 -9.81 22.38 -1.39
N SER A 16 -9.81 21.17 -0.84
CA SER A 16 -8.60 20.42 -0.55
C SER A 16 -7.95 20.03 -1.89
N GLY A 17 -7.22 20.96 -2.49
CA GLY A 17 -6.30 20.64 -3.56
C GLY A 17 -5.09 19.96 -2.94
N TYR A 18 -4.86 18.69 -3.29
CA TYR A 18 -3.60 18.03 -2.98
C TYR A 18 -2.46 18.82 -3.63
N SER A 19 -1.40 19.12 -2.87
CA SER A 19 -0.19 19.68 -3.46
C SER A 19 0.44 18.63 -4.37
N GLN A 20 1.00 19.06 -5.50
CA GLN A 20 1.78 18.19 -6.38
C GLN A 20 2.95 17.57 -5.61
N CYS A 21 3.35 16.36 -5.97
CA CYS A 21 4.58 15.78 -5.44
C CYS A 21 5.79 16.64 -5.82
N VAL A 22 6.85 16.55 -5.02
CA VAL A 22 8.11 17.25 -5.24
C VAL A 22 9.16 16.22 -5.63
N ALA A 23 9.98 16.56 -6.62
CA ALA A 23 11.12 15.76 -7.05
C ALA A 23 12.34 16.12 -6.20
N ASP A 24 12.34 15.69 -4.93
CA ASP A 24 13.40 15.93 -3.95
C ASP A 24 13.79 14.69 -3.13
N TYR A 25 13.39 13.50 -3.59
CA TYR A 25 13.70 12.24 -2.92
C TYR A 25 15.21 11.97 -2.91
N ASP A 26 15.74 11.48 -1.79
CA ASP A 26 17.16 11.19 -1.66
C ASP A 26 17.47 9.77 -2.15
N PHE A 27 17.98 9.65 -3.38
CA PHE A 27 18.46 8.40 -3.96
C PHE A 27 19.92 8.08 -3.58
N GLY A 28 20.55 8.86 -2.69
CA GLY A 28 21.94 8.67 -2.31
C GLY A 28 22.90 8.88 -3.48
N ASP A 29 23.80 7.92 -3.70
CA ASP A 29 24.83 7.95 -4.74
C ASP A 29 24.37 7.27 -6.06
N ASP A 30 23.11 6.85 -6.15
CA ASP A 30 22.58 6.17 -7.33
C ASP A 30 22.40 7.13 -8.51
N VAL A 31 22.56 6.60 -9.73
CA VAL A 31 22.42 7.34 -11.00
C VAL A 31 21.10 7.08 -11.71
N ILE A 32 20.37 6.05 -11.26
CA ILE A 32 19.03 5.66 -11.71
C ILE A 32 18.31 5.08 -10.50
N GLY A 33 17.00 5.32 -10.39
CA GLY A 33 16.24 4.82 -9.24
C GLY A 33 14.74 5.03 -9.36
N ILE A 34 14.02 4.26 -8.57
CA ILE A 34 12.58 4.39 -8.33
C ILE A 34 12.33 4.20 -6.84
N ALA A 35 11.43 4.97 -6.26
CA ALA A 35 11.00 4.79 -4.87
C ALA A 35 9.46 4.93 -4.80
N PRO A 36 8.74 3.99 -4.15
CA PRO A 36 9.24 2.73 -3.59
C PRO A 36 9.96 1.84 -4.63
N ASP A 37 11.03 1.15 -4.21
CA ASP A 37 11.82 0.23 -5.04
C ASP A 37 11.31 -1.23 -4.94
N PRO A 38 10.63 -1.76 -5.99
CA PRO A 38 10.14 -3.13 -5.97
C PRO A 38 11.25 -4.19 -5.94
N TYR A 39 12.48 -3.85 -6.34
CA TYR A 39 13.62 -4.77 -6.29
C TYR A 39 14.20 -4.93 -4.88
N GLN A 40 13.92 -3.97 -3.99
CA GLN A 40 14.21 -4.08 -2.55
C GLN A 40 13.02 -4.59 -1.74
N GLY A 41 11.91 -4.93 -2.41
CA GLY A 41 10.68 -5.39 -1.76
C GLY A 41 9.84 -4.26 -1.15
N GLU A 42 10.10 -3.01 -1.53
CA GLU A 42 9.25 -1.88 -1.15
C GLU A 42 7.97 -1.89 -1.98
N THR A 43 6.91 -1.34 -1.39
CA THR A 43 5.57 -1.29 -1.98
C THR A 43 5.00 0.11 -1.81
N PHE A 44 3.90 0.41 -2.48
CA PHE A 44 3.09 1.54 -2.07
C PHE A 44 2.51 1.30 -0.68
N ASP A 45 2.24 2.38 0.04
CA ASP A 45 1.51 2.35 1.29
C ASP A 45 0.12 1.75 1.06
N PRO A 46 -0.41 0.93 2.00
CA PRO A 46 -1.75 0.37 1.87
C PRO A 46 -2.83 1.46 1.78
N ALA A 47 -3.83 1.23 0.94
CA ALA A 47 -4.97 2.12 0.79
C ALA A 47 -6.19 1.57 1.55
N ILE A 48 -6.91 2.46 2.24
CA ILE A 48 -8.17 2.10 2.88
C ILE A 48 -9.34 2.29 1.90
N LEU A 49 -10.17 1.26 1.77
CA LEU A 49 -11.35 1.22 0.91
C LEU A 49 -12.32 2.34 1.26
N GLY A 50 -12.68 3.14 0.27
CA GLY A 50 -13.63 4.25 0.44
C GLY A 50 -13.04 5.51 1.09
N GLU A 51 -11.75 5.51 1.47
CA GLU A 51 -11.07 6.66 2.05
C GLU A 51 -10.12 7.34 1.04
N PRO A 52 -9.83 8.65 1.19
CA PRO A 52 -8.86 9.32 0.35
C PRO A 52 -7.46 8.71 0.49
N TYR A 53 -6.87 8.37 -0.65
CA TYR A 53 -5.54 7.78 -0.77
C TYR A 53 -4.62 8.71 -1.56
N VAL A 54 -3.37 8.82 -1.13
CA VAL A 54 -2.29 9.52 -1.82
C VAL A 54 -1.00 8.79 -1.54
N ASP A 55 -0.27 8.47 -2.60
CA ASP A 55 1.09 7.97 -2.53
C ASP A 55 1.92 8.53 -3.71
N VAL A 56 3.24 8.49 -3.59
CA VAL A 56 4.18 9.13 -4.52
C VAL A 56 5.18 8.11 -5.04
N LEU A 57 5.26 8.01 -6.36
CA LEU A 57 6.32 7.34 -7.08
C LEU A 57 7.41 8.36 -7.42
N HIS A 58 8.56 8.25 -6.79
CA HIS A 58 9.75 9.04 -7.12
C HIS A 58 10.59 8.32 -8.18
N MET A 59 11.17 9.08 -9.10
CA MET A 59 11.94 8.55 -10.22
C MET A 59 13.22 9.35 -10.41
N LEU A 60 14.36 8.68 -10.48
CA LEU A 60 15.63 9.25 -10.92
C LEU A 60 15.94 8.72 -12.32
N ILE A 61 15.97 9.63 -13.29
CA ILE A 61 16.19 9.30 -14.70
C ILE A 61 17.67 9.54 -15.02
N PRO A 62 18.41 8.50 -15.48
CA PRO A 62 19.83 8.61 -15.77
C PRO A 62 20.12 9.57 -16.92
N GLU A 63 21.38 10.01 -17.02
CA GLU A 63 21.84 10.82 -18.15
C GLU A 63 22.07 9.96 -19.38
N PHE A 64 22.62 8.75 -19.21
CA PHE A 64 23.07 7.91 -20.32
C PHE A 64 22.24 6.64 -20.48
N VAL A 65 22.08 6.21 -21.73
CA VAL A 65 21.30 5.01 -22.08
C VAL A 65 21.90 3.74 -21.49
N LEU A 66 23.23 3.67 -21.43
CA LEU A 66 23.92 2.48 -20.89
C LEU A 66 23.82 2.37 -19.36
N GLU A 67 23.34 3.39 -18.66
CA GLU A 67 23.02 3.31 -17.23
C GLU A 67 21.69 2.57 -16.99
N VAL A 68 20.78 2.59 -17.98
CA VAL A 68 19.55 1.79 -17.95
C VAL A 68 19.85 0.32 -18.24
N ASP A 69 20.60 0.06 -19.31
CA ASP A 69 21.03 -1.28 -19.68
C ASP A 69 22.40 -1.23 -20.39
N PRO A 70 23.47 -1.72 -19.73
CA PRO A 70 24.82 -1.67 -20.27
C PRO A 70 25.04 -2.63 -21.45
N THR A 71 24.10 -3.52 -21.74
CA THR A 71 24.18 -4.47 -22.86
C THR A 71 23.72 -3.89 -24.19
N LEU A 72 23.11 -2.70 -24.18
CA LEU A 72 22.62 -2.05 -25.39
C LEU A 72 23.77 -1.61 -26.31
N PRO A 73 23.59 -1.68 -27.65
CA PRO A 73 24.65 -1.37 -28.62
C PRO A 73 24.81 0.16 -28.85
N PHE A 74 24.86 0.95 -27.79
CA PHE A 74 25.04 2.42 -27.84
C PHE A 74 26.46 2.84 -27.45
N SER A 75 26.82 4.09 -27.76
CA SER A 75 28.06 4.69 -27.25
C SER A 75 27.92 4.94 -25.75
N PRO A 76 28.99 4.85 -24.94
CA PRO A 76 28.96 5.27 -23.53
C PRO A 76 28.54 6.73 -23.30
N THR A 77 28.59 7.54 -24.35
CA THR A 77 28.19 8.95 -24.32
C THR A 77 26.82 9.20 -24.95
N THR A 78 26.07 8.15 -25.33
CA THR A 78 24.72 8.32 -25.85
C THR A 78 23.79 8.70 -24.70
N THR A 79 23.29 9.93 -24.74
CA THR A 79 22.36 10.45 -23.75
C THR A 79 20.96 9.87 -23.93
N LEU A 80 20.30 9.60 -22.81
CA LEU A 80 18.87 9.34 -22.77
C LEU A 80 18.14 10.67 -23.00
N ASP A 81 17.27 10.73 -24.01
CA ASP A 81 16.54 11.97 -24.34
C ASP A 81 15.38 12.14 -23.36
N SER A 82 14.46 11.18 -23.35
CA SER A 82 13.36 11.18 -22.40
C SER A 82 12.81 9.79 -22.12
N VAL A 83 12.11 9.65 -21.00
CA VAL A 83 11.29 8.50 -20.63
C VAL A 83 9.84 8.96 -20.55
N GLN A 84 8.95 8.22 -21.19
CA GLN A 84 7.51 8.48 -21.15
C GLN A 84 6.81 7.34 -20.40
N LEU A 85 6.01 7.66 -19.39
CA LEU A 85 5.09 6.69 -18.79
C LEU A 85 3.92 6.47 -19.75
N ILE A 86 3.75 5.24 -20.22
CA ILE A 86 2.76 4.88 -21.25
C ILE A 86 1.48 4.40 -20.59
N SER A 87 1.59 3.47 -19.64
CA SER A 87 0.46 2.91 -18.94
C SER A 87 0.87 2.31 -17.61
N MET A 88 -0.12 2.22 -16.72
CA MET A 88 -0.08 1.44 -15.50
C MET A 88 -1.28 0.49 -15.55
N VAL A 89 -1.03 -0.80 -15.42
CA VAL A 89 -2.06 -1.85 -15.40
C VAL A 89 -2.04 -2.50 -14.03
N MET A 90 -3.19 -2.60 -13.40
CA MET A 90 -3.35 -3.22 -12.08
C MET A 90 -3.79 -4.66 -12.30
N VAL A 91 -2.98 -5.61 -11.87
CA VAL A 91 -3.27 -7.05 -11.91
C VAL A 91 -3.72 -7.48 -10.53
N ASP A 92 -4.90 -8.06 -10.41
CA ASP A 92 -5.35 -8.67 -9.16
C ASP A 92 -4.54 -9.95 -8.90
N LEU A 93 -3.93 -10.08 -7.72
CA LEU A 93 -3.15 -11.25 -7.36
C LEU A 93 -4.01 -12.47 -7.01
N ASP A 94 -5.25 -12.27 -6.58
CA ASP A 94 -6.19 -13.34 -6.28
C ASP A 94 -6.86 -13.88 -7.55
N ASP A 95 -6.98 -13.04 -8.59
CA ASP A 95 -7.35 -13.44 -9.95
C ASP A 95 -6.47 -12.77 -11.03
N PRO A 96 -5.30 -13.36 -11.37
CA PRO A 96 -4.34 -12.76 -12.29
C PRO A 96 -4.82 -12.55 -13.74
N LEU A 97 -6.02 -13.03 -14.09
CA LEU A 97 -6.66 -12.76 -15.38
C LEU A 97 -7.48 -11.46 -15.37
N SER A 98 -7.78 -10.93 -14.19
CA SER A 98 -8.50 -9.68 -13.98
C SER A 98 -7.53 -8.51 -14.01
N LEU A 99 -7.71 -7.63 -15.00
CA LEU A 99 -6.87 -6.47 -15.27
C LEU A 99 -7.71 -5.20 -15.13
N TYR A 100 -7.18 -4.24 -14.40
CA TYR A 100 -7.83 -2.95 -14.14
C TYR A 100 -6.91 -1.80 -14.57
N SER A 101 -7.49 -0.69 -14.98
CA SER A 101 -6.79 0.60 -14.95
C SER A 101 -6.86 1.18 -13.52
N PRO A 102 -5.98 2.13 -13.16
CA PRO A 102 -6.12 2.84 -11.88
C PRO A 102 -7.52 3.44 -11.68
N GLU A 103 -8.13 3.97 -12.75
CA GLU A 103 -9.46 4.59 -12.71
C GLU A 103 -10.57 3.59 -12.34
N ASP A 104 -10.46 2.33 -12.79
CA ASP A 104 -11.41 1.26 -12.45
C ASP A 104 -11.38 0.91 -10.95
N LEU A 105 -10.27 1.21 -10.26
CA LEU A 105 -10.12 1.04 -8.82
C LEU A 105 -10.42 2.33 -8.03
N GLY A 106 -10.81 3.42 -8.69
CA GLY A 106 -11.03 4.73 -8.04
C GLY A 106 -9.74 5.53 -7.80
N LEU A 107 -8.66 5.17 -8.50
CA LEU A 107 -7.35 5.81 -8.43
C LEU A 107 -7.03 6.61 -9.70
N ILE A 108 -6.15 7.59 -9.57
CA ILE A 108 -5.72 8.49 -10.62
C ILE A 108 -4.21 8.67 -10.48
N VAL A 109 -3.49 8.46 -11.58
CA VAL A 109 -2.04 8.71 -11.65
C VAL A 109 -1.82 10.10 -12.27
N THR A 110 -1.17 10.98 -11.53
CA THR A 110 -0.80 12.33 -12.01
C THR A 110 0.71 12.47 -12.03
N CYS A 111 1.30 12.60 -13.21
CA CYS A 111 2.73 12.82 -13.38
C CYS A 111 3.12 14.29 -13.17
N TYR A 112 4.28 14.52 -12.59
CA TYR A 112 4.88 15.83 -12.46
C TYR A 112 6.30 15.83 -13.03
N ASN A 113 6.48 16.56 -14.14
CA ASN A 113 7.74 16.65 -14.87
C ASN A 113 8.47 17.98 -14.68
N ASN A 114 8.20 18.72 -13.60
CA ASN A 114 8.74 20.07 -13.31
C ASN A 114 8.47 21.13 -14.40
N GLY A 115 7.61 20.85 -15.39
CA GLY A 115 7.40 21.70 -16.56
C GLY A 115 8.47 21.55 -17.64
N ASP A 116 9.36 20.56 -17.53
CA ASP A 116 10.47 20.33 -18.47
C ASP A 116 9.99 19.85 -19.85
N SER A 117 8.77 19.31 -19.93
CA SER A 117 8.13 18.89 -21.18
C SER A 117 6.68 19.34 -21.26
N GLY A 118 6.20 19.56 -22.49
CA GLY A 118 4.78 19.83 -22.78
C GLY A 118 3.86 18.61 -22.60
N TYR A 119 4.43 17.43 -22.32
CA TYR A 119 3.71 16.20 -22.03
C TYR A 119 3.91 15.82 -20.55
N PRO A 120 2.85 15.78 -19.72
CA PRO A 120 2.98 15.65 -18.26
C PRO A 120 3.73 14.40 -17.78
N CYS A 121 3.58 13.27 -18.49
CA CYS A 121 4.23 12.00 -18.16
C CYS A 121 5.48 11.73 -19.02
N THR A 122 6.17 12.78 -19.45
CA THR A 122 7.45 12.70 -20.16
C THR A 122 8.53 13.39 -19.34
N PHE A 123 9.60 12.65 -19.07
CA PHE A 123 10.67 12.95 -18.14
C PHE A 123 12.00 12.99 -18.90
N LEU A 124 12.76 14.08 -18.81
CA LEU A 124 14.06 14.19 -19.49
C LEU A 124 15.15 13.44 -18.73
N GLY A 125 16.20 13.00 -19.43
CA GLY A 125 17.38 12.41 -18.78
C GLY A 125 18.11 13.37 -17.83
N ASN A 126 18.93 12.81 -16.93
CA ASN A 126 19.75 13.53 -15.94
C ASN A 126 18.93 14.40 -14.97
N ASN A 127 17.76 13.94 -14.55
CA ASN A 127 16.84 14.68 -13.70
C ASN A 127 16.02 13.73 -12.82
N GLN A 128 15.41 14.29 -11.78
CA GLN A 128 14.46 13.61 -10.92
C GLN A 128 13.04 14.10 -11.18
N TYR A 129 12.07 13.20 -11.05
CA TYR A 129 10.65 13.46 -11.20
C TYR A 129 9.83 12.64 -10.21
N CYS A 130 8.52 12.87 -10.23
CA CYS A 130 7.60 12.09 -9.44
C CYS A 130 6.24 11.93 -10.14
N ALA A 131 5.48 10.93 -9.73
CA ALA A 131 4.08 10.77 -10.08
C ALA A 131 3.29 10.43 -8.82
N THR A 132 2.12 11.05 -8.64
CA THR A 132 1.24 10.74 -7.51
C THR A 132 0.18 9.74 -7.93
N VAL A 133 -0.04 8.71 -7.12
CA VAL A 133 -1.24 7.87 -7.18
C VAL A 133 -2.21 8.43 -6.14
N THR A 134 -3.37 8.91 -6.58
CA THR A 134 -4.35 9.56 -5.69
C THR A 134 -5.74 9.04 -5.97
N GLY A 135 -6.66 9.16 -5.03
CA GLY A 135 -8.05 8.84 -5.29
C GLY A 135 -8.81 8.39 -4.07
N THR A 136 -9.90 7.67 -4.29
CA THR A 136 -10.68 7.02 -3.23
C THR A 136 -10.98 5.61 -3.72
N PRO A 137 -10.24 4.60 -3.23
CA PRO A 137 -10.38 3.25 -3.75
C PRO A 137 -11.81 2.72 -3.61
N THR A 138 -12.31 2.06 -4.66
CA THR A 138 -13.69 1.52 -4.67
C THR A 138 -13.76 0.00 -4.59
N THR A 139 -12.63 -0.68 -4.72
CA THR A 139 -12.54 -2.14 -4.77
C THR A 139 -11.37 -2.59 -3.90
N SER A 140 -11.61 -3.49 -2.95
CA SER A 140 -10.55 -4.12 -2.16
C SER A 140 -9.83 -5.20 -2.97
N GLY A 141 -8.58 -5.47 -2.62
CA GLY A 141 -7.77 -6.51 -3.25
C GLY A 141 -6.27 -6.24 -3.13
N HIS A 142 -5.49 -7.23 -3.54
CA HIS A 142 -4.03 -7.16 -3.62
C HIS A 142 -3.63 -6.97 -5.08
N PHE A 143 -3.20 -5.76 -5.44
CA PHE A 143 -2.92 -5.41 -6.83
C PHE A 143 -1.43 -5.27 -7.08
N ARG A 144 -0.98 -5.82 -8.21
CA ARG A 144 0.32 -5.56 -8.80
C ARG A 144 0.19 -4.52 -9.91
N ALA A 145 0.74 -3.34 -9.72
CA ALA A 145 0.80 -2.25 -10.69
C ALA A 145 1.98 -2.47 -11.65
N ASP A 146 1.69 -3.00 -12.84
CA ASP A 146 2.65 -3.19 -13.93
C ASP A 146 2.80 -1.88 -14.72
N ILE A 147 3.98 -1.26 -14.62
CA ILE A 147 4.27 0.05 -15.21
C ILE A 147 5.02 -0.14 -16.54
N THR A 148 4.40 0.32 -17.63
CA THR A 148 5.01 0.34 -18.96
C THR A 148 5.52 1.74 -19.27
N ILE A 149 6.79 1.84 -19.63
CA ILE A 149 7.43 3.08 -20.05
C ILE A 149 7.92 2.96 -21.49
N LYS A 150 8.28 4.10 -22.06
CA LYS A 150 8.97 4.20 -23.34
C LYS A 150 10.15 5.15 -23.24
N GLY A 151 11.36 4.61 -23.42
CA GLY A 151 12.58 5.40 -23.47
C GLY A 151 12.85 5.90 -24.89
N TYR A 152 13.20 7.18 -25.04
CA TYR A 152 13.58 7.82 -26.29
C TYR A 152 15.06 8.19 -26.29
N VAL A 153 15.70 7.97 -27.43
CA VAL A 153 17.10 8.28 -27.67
C VAL A 153 17.26 8.84 -29.07
N LEU A 154 18.27 9.67 -29.30
CA LEU A 154 18.58 10.20 -30.63
C LEU A 154 19.67 9.35 -31.29
N VAL A 155 19.31 8.65 -32.38
CA VAL A 155 20.24 7.82 -33.16
C VAL A 155 20.38 8.44 -34.55
N PHE A 156 21.57 8.94 -34.88
CA PHE A 156 21.84 9.65 -36.14
C PHE A 156 20.89 10.83 -36.41
N GLY A 157 20.43 11.51 -35.35
CA GLY A 157 19.51 12.65 -35.45
C GLY A 157 18.04 12.26 -35.64
N PHE A 158 17.71 10.98 -35.54
CA PHE A 158 16.33 10.49 -35.55
C PHE A 158 15.93 10.00 -34.15
N PRO A 159 14.71 10.31 -33.68
CA PRO A 159 14.21 9.77 -32.43
C PRO A 159 13.92 8.28 -32.59
N PHE A 160 14.49 7.48 -31.72
CA PHE A 160 14.20 6.07 -31.56
C PHE A 160 13.57 5.86 -30.19
N GLY A 161 12.44 5.17 -30.12
CA GLY A 161 11.71 4.90 -28.88
C GLY A 161 11.49 3.42 -28.66
N GLN A 162 11.78 2.92 -27.46
CA GLN A 162 11.58 1.52 -27.09
C GLN A 162 10.69 1.42 -25.84
N GLU A 163 9.66 0.59 -25.91
CA GLU A 163 8.80 0.28 -24.77
C GLU A 163 9.40 -0.84 -23.92
N GLN A 164 9.27 -0.71 -22.61
CA GLN A 164 9.71 -1.71 -21.65
C GLN A 164 8.79 -1.70 -20.42
N LEU A 165 8.55 -2.90 -19.88
CA LEU A 165 8.00 -3.04 -18.54
C LEU A 165 9.11 -2.67 -17.55
N PHE A 166 8.97 -1.53 -16.89
CA PHE A 166 9.99 -0.99 -16.00
C PHE A 166 10.00 -1.70 -14.66
N GLY A 167 8.82 -2.07 -14.15
CA GLY A 167 8.69 -2.74 -12.86
C GLY A 167 7.23 -3.00 -12.51
N SER A 168 7.07 -3.70 -11.39
CA SER A 168 5.79 -4.09 -10.83
C SER A 168 5.76 -3.70 -9.36
N LEU A 169 4.90 -2.77 -8.97
CA LEU A 169 4.74 -2.31 -7.59
C LEU A 169 3.48 -2.88 -6.97
N MET A 170 3.54 -3.24 -5.69
CA MET A 170 2.36 -3.75 -4.98
C MET A 170 1.57 -2.59 -4.36
N ILE A 171 0.25 -2.70 -4.41
CA ILE A 171 -0.69 -1.83 -3.69
C ILE A 171 -1.81 -2.69 -3.13
N ASN A 172 -1.94 -2.65 -1.80
CA ASN A 172 -2.95 -3.40 -1.06
C ASN A 172 -4.10 -2.44 -0.74
N ILE A 173 -5.32 -2.82 -1.10
CA ILE A 173 -6.51 -2.02 -0.86
C ILE A 173 -7.45 -2.84 0.02
N GLY A 174 -7.78 -2.34 1.20
CA GLY A 174 -8.59 -3.10 2.15
C GLY A 174 -9.14 -2.24 3.26
N VAL A 175 -9.32 -2.82 4.43
CA VAL A 175 -9.82 -2.11 5.61
C VAL A 175 -8.76 -2.05 6.70
N GLU A 176 -9.04 -1.27 7.74
CA GLU A 176 -8.34 -1.37 9.00
C GLU A 176 -8.91 -2.55 9.80
N GLY A 177 -8.06 -3.25 10.54
CA GLY A 177 -8.49 -4.35 11.40
C GLY A 177 -7.32 -5.21 11.87
N CYS A 178 -7.62 -6.24 12.66
CA CYS A 178 -6.59 -7.15 13.13
C CYS A 178 -5.97 -7.97 11.98
N MET A 179 -4.67 -7.82 11.76
CA MET A 179 -3.91 -8.56 10.75
C MET A 179 -3.29 -9.87 11.27
N ASN A 180 -3.45 -10.18 12.56
CA ASN A 180 -2.91 -11.39 13.15
C ASN A 180 -3.82 -12.60 12.87
N GLU A 181 -3.37 -13.52 12.03
CA GLU A 181 -4.13 -14.72 11.62
C GLU A 181 -4.56 -15.63 12.78
N THR A 182 -3.92 -15.53 13.94
CA THR A 182 -4.25 -16.35 15.13
C THR A 182 -5.25 -15.68 16.06
N ALA A 183 -5.47 -14.37 15.91
CA ALA A 183 -6.41 -13.61 16.73
C ALA A 183 -7.86 -14.00 16.45
N ILE A 184 -8.70 -13.96 17.49
CA ILE A 184 -10.12 -14.32 17.39
C ILE A 184 -10.89 -13.39 16.44
N ASN A 185 -10.46 -12.13 16.33
CA ASN A 185 -11.01 -11.12 15.41
C ASN A 185 -10.11 -10.84 14.21
N TYR A 186 -9.27 -11.81 13.79
CA TYR A 186 -8.53 -11.69 12.54
C TYR A 186 -9.46 -11.29 11.39
N ASN A 187 -9.06 -10.27 10.62
CA ASN A 187 -9.76 -9.84 9.44
C ASN A 187 -8.86 -10.03 8.21
N PRO A 188 -9.19 -10.99 7.31
CA PRO A 188 -8.38 -11.23 6.11
C PRO A 188 -8.43 -10.07 5.10
N GLU A 189 -9.36 -9.13 5.22
CA GLU A 189 -9.42 -7.93 4.39
C GLU A 189 -8.62 -6.76 4.99
N ALA A 190 -8.00 -6.94 6.18
CA ALA A 190 -7.23 -5.89 6.83
C ALA A 190 -5.86 -5.70 6.16
N VAL A 191 -5.57 -4.47 5.76
CA VAL A 191 -4.28 -4.08 5.15
C VAL A 191 -3.46 -3.15 6.05
N ILE A 192 -4.07 -2.67 7.14
CA ILE A 192 -3.43 -1.91 8.21
C ILE A 192 -3.93 -2.45 9.55
N ASP A 193 -3.00 -2.79 10.44
CA ASP A 193 -3.32 -3.19 11.81
C ASP A 193 -3.82 -1.98 12.61
N ASP A 194 -5.05 -2.06 13.12
CA ASP A 194 -5.66 -1.03 13.94
C ASP A 194 -5.42 -1.23 15.44
N GLY A 195 -4.66 -2.28 15.81
CA GLY A 195 -4.41 -2.66 17.18
C GLY A 195 -5.63 -3.25 17.89
N SER A 196 -6.68 -3.63 17.14
CA SER A 196 -7.87 -4.28 17.70
C SER A 196 -7.67 -5.76 17.98
N CYS A 197 -6.53 -6.36 17.60
CA CYS A 197 -6.27 -7.78 17.77
C CYS A 197 -6.55 -8.26 19.19
N MET A 198 -7.44 -9.23 19.30
CA MET A 198 -7.71 -9.97 20.53
C MET A 198 -6.77 -11.17 20.61
N GLY A 199 -6.47 -11.60 21.84
CA GLY A 199 -5.75 -12.85 22.08
C GLY A 199 -6.33 -14.02 21.30
N CYS A 200 -5.48 -14.99 20.98
CA CYS A 200 -5.91 -16.21 20.30
C CYS A 200 -6.69 -17.13 21.24
N PHE A 201 -7.35 -18.17 20.71
CA PHE A 201 -8.10 -19.11 21.53
C PHE A 201 -7.20 -19.73 22.61
N GLY A 202 -7.58 -19.58 23.88
CA GLY A 202 -6.82 -20.06 25.04
C GLY A 202 -5.94 -19.02 25.71
N ASP A 203 -5.75 -17.83 25.13
CA ASP A 203 -5.15 -16.66 25.78
C ASP A 203 -6.21 -15.98 26.65
N ILE A 204 -6.22 -16.30 27.93
CA ILE A 204 -7.23 -15.89 28.90
C ILE A 204 -6.80 -14.62 29.63
N ASP A 205 -5.50 -14.36 29.77
CA ASP A 205 -5.00 -13.15 30.44
C ASP A 205 -4.65 -11.98 29.51
N GLY A 206 -4.70 -12.22 28.19
CA GLY A 206 -4.56 -11.22 27.14
C GLY A 206 -3.11 -10.82 26.88
N ASP A 207 -2.15 -11.70 27.15
CA ASP A 207 -0.72 -11.44 26.96
C ASP A 207 -0.17 -11.88 25.60
N PHE A 208 -1.06 -12.31 24.69
CA PHE A 208 -0.75 -12.86 23.37
C PHE A 208 0.05 -14.17 23.44
N SER A 209 -0.11 -14.94 24.50
CA SER A 209 0.45 -16.29 24.58
C SER A 209 -0.52 -17.24 25.28
N VAL A 210 -0.49 -18.52 24.88
CA VAL A 210 -1.22 -19.57 25.59
C VAL A 210 -0.22 -20.34 26.44
N ALA A 211 -0.10 -19.97 27.71
CA ALA A 211 0.90 -20.49 28.63
C ALA A 211 0.31 -20.81 30.02
N ILE A 212 1.20 -21.00 31.00
CA ILE A 212 0.79 -21.25 32.39
C ILE A 212 -0.01 -20.08 33.00
N PRO A 213 0.29 -18.80 32.69
CA PRO A 213 -0.52 -17.68 33.17
C PRO A 213 -2.01 -17.83 32.86
N ASP A 214 -2.40 -18.34 31.69
CA ASP A 214 -3.80 -18.57 31.29
C ASP A 214 -4.50 -19.65 32.11
N LEU A 215 -3.76 -20.61 32.64
CA LEU A 215 -4.32 -21.66 33.48
C LEU A 215 -4.85 -21.10 34.81
N LEU A 216 -4.25 -20.01 35.31
CA LEU A 216 -4.64 -19.46 36.61
C LEU A 216 -6.07 -18.88 36.59
N PRO A 217 -6.45 -18.00 35.65
CA PRO A 217 -7.84 -17.59 35.46
C PRO A 217 -8.79 -18.77 35.30
N LEU A 218 -8.44 -19.78 34.48
CA LEU A 218 -9.29 -20.96 34.27
C LEU A 218 -9.55 -21.73 35.57
N LEU A 219 -8.51 -21.97 36.37
CA LEU A 219 -8.64 -22.64 37.66
C LEU A 219 -9.44 -21.83 38.68
N THR A 220 -9.45 -20.49 38.58
CA THR A 220 -10.29 -19.65 39.45
C THR A 220 -11.78 -19.76 39.11
N ALA A 221 -12.13 -20.05 37.86
CA ALA A 221 -13.50 -20.22 37.41
C ALA A 221 -13.99 -21.68 37.48
N TYR A 222 -13.10 -22.65 37.73
CA TYR A 222 -13.42 -24.07 37.71
C TYR A 222 -14.60 -24.45 38.64
N GLY A 223 -15.56 -25.18 38.10
CA GLY A 223 -16.80 -25.56 38.77
C GLY A 223 -17.92 -24.53 38.64
N CYS A 224 -17.75 -23.48 37.83
CA CYS A 224 -18.83 -22.58 37.44
C CYS A 224 -19.92 -23.34 36.66
N ILE A 225 -21.19 -23.02 36.92
CA ILE A 225 -22.36 -23.71 36.36
C ILE A 225 -23.42 -22.80 35.71
N GLU A 226 -23.29 -21.48 35.86
CA GLU A 226 -24.20 -20.48 35.27
C GLU A 226 -23.39 -19.18 35.02
N ASP A 227 -23.67 -18.48 33.92
CA ASP A 227 -23.03 -17.21 33.52
C ASP A 227 -21.48 -17.24 33.58
N CYS A 228 -20.88 -18.34 33.17
CA CYS A 228 -19.43 -18.54 33.24
C CYS A 228 -18.69 -17.69 32.21
N ILE A 229 -17.75 -16.86 32.69
CA ILE A 229 -16.92 -15.98 31.84
C ILE A 229 -15.84 -16.78 31.13
N ILE A 230 -15.27 -17.78 31.81
CA ILE A 230 -14.21 -18.64 31.27
C ILE A 230 -14.84 -19.99 30.92
N ASP A 231 -15.38 -20.07 29.72
CA ASP A 231 -16.01 -21.24 29.11
C ASP A 231 -15.45 -21.36 27.68
N LEU A 232 -14.47 -22.24 27.51
CA LEU A 232 -13.72 -22.37 26.26
C LEU A 232 -14.46 -23.25 25.25
N ASN A 233 -15.35 -24.13 25.69
CA ASN A 233 -16.11 -25.02 24.80
C ASN A 233 -17.52 -24.50 24.47
N GLY A 234 -17.98 -23.44 25.15
CA GLY A 234 -19.27 -22.78 24.97
C GLY A 234 -20.46 -23.56 25.52
N ASP A 235 -20.27 -24.49 26.47
CA ASP A 235 -21.34 -25.32 27.04
C ASP A 235 -22.06 -24.69 28.24
N GLY A 236 -21.64 -23.48 28.65
CA GLY A 236 -22.17 -22.72 29.75
C GLY A 236 -21.58 -23.09 31.12
N LEU A 237 -20.59 -23.98 31.18
CA LEU A 237 -19.94 -24.45 32.39
C LEU A 237 -18.42 -24.21 32.32
N THR A 238 -17.74 -24.19 33.47
CA THR A 238 -16.27 -24.27 33.51
C THR A 238 -15.84 -25.57 34.16
N THR A 239 -15.34 -26.51 33.38
CA THR A 239 -15.02 -27.89 33.82
C THR A 239 -13.65 -28.37 33.32
N VAL A 240 -13.37 -29.66 33.51
CA VAL A 240 -12.17 -30.30 32.94
C VAL A 240 -12.15 -30.19 31.42
N ILE A 241 -13.32 -30.07 30.76
CA ILE A 241 -13.38 -29.98 29.30
C ILE A 241 -12.74 -28.67 28.83
N ASP A 242 -12.96 -27.56 29.53
CA ASP A 242 -12.31 -26.28 29.26
C ASP A 242 -10.80 -26.35 29.50
N MET A 243 -10.37 -27.00 30.58
CA MET A 243 -8.95 -27.24 30.82
C MET A 243 -8.31 -28.05 29.68
N LEU A 244 -9.01 -29.08 29.18
CA LEU A 244 -8.54 -29.84 28.03
C LEU A 244 -8.52 -28.99 26.76
N ALA A 245 -9.49 -28.08 26.57
CA ALA A 245 -9.52 -27.14 25.46
C ALA A 245 -8.36 -26.13 25.50
N LEU A 246 -7.95 -25.65 26.67
CA LEU A 246 -6.74 -24.83 26.80
C LEU A 246 -5.48 -25.63 26.45
N LEU A 247 -5.41 -26.90 26.87
CA LEU A 247 -4.25 -27.75 26.62
C LEU A 247 -4.09 -28.17 25.14
N THR A 248 -5.12 -28.07 24.30
CA THR A 248 -4.98 -28.33 22.86
C THR A 248 -4.22 -27.21 22.13
N VAL A 249 -4.16 -26.02 22.71
CA VAL A 249 -3.55 -24.81 22.14
C VAL A 249 -2.38 -24.29 23.00
N PHE A 250 -1.99 -25.02 24.04
CA PHE A 250 -0.89 -24.65 24.93
C PHE A 250 0.44 -24.52 24.18
N GLY A 251 1.14 -23.42 24.41
CA GLY A 251 2.39 -23.05 23.76
C GLY A 251 2.20 -22.26 22.48
N ASN A 252 0.96 -21.97 22.06
CA ASN A 252 0.71 -21.06 20.96
C ASN A 252 1.13 -19.64 21.33
N ILE A 253 1.68 -18.94 20.35
CA ILE A 253 1.96 -17.51 20.40
C ILE A 253 0.91 -16.86 19.51
N CYS A 254 0.21 -15.91 20.10
CA CYS A 254 -0.55 -14.91 19.39
C CYS A 254 0.35 -13.65 19.27
#